data_AF-H7BZF9-F1
#
_entry.id   AF-H7BZF9-F1
#
_cell.length_a   1.000
_cell.length_b   1.000
_cell.length_c   1.000
_cell.angle_alpha   90.00
_cell.angle_beta   90.00
_cell.angle_gamma   90.00
#
_symmetry.space_group_name_H-M   'P 1'
#
loop_
_entity.id
_entity.type
_entity.pdbx_description
1 polymer ?
#
loop_
_entity_poly.entity_id
_entity_poly.type
_entity_poly.pdbx_seq_one_letter_code
_entity_poly.pdbx_strand_id
1 'polypeptide(L)'
;LPNIQALKEALTKAQAWIADVDEIQNGDHYPCLDDLEGLVAVGRDLPVGLEELRQLELQVLCPCADAGSDSTKRSRWMEKALGLYQCDTELLGLSAQDLRDPGSVIVAFKEGEQKEKEGILQLRRTNSAKPSPLAPSLMASSPTSICVCGQVPAGVGVLQCDLCQDWFHGQCVSVPHLLTSPKPSLTSSPLLAWWEWDTKFLCPLCMRSRRPRLETILALLVALQRLPVRLPEGEALQCLTERAIGWQDRARKALASEDVTALLRQLAELRQQLQAKPRPEEASVYTSATACD
;
A
#
# COMPACT_ATOMS: atom_id res chain seq x y z
N LEU A 1 -26.01 -52.38 -8.26
CA LEU A 1 -26.10 -52.15 -6.80
C LEU A 1 -24.79 -51.50 -6.36
N PRO A 2 -24.81 -50.42 -5.55
CA PRO A 2 -23.57 -49.82 -5.07
C PRO A 2 -22.76 -50.85 -4.28
N ASN A 3 -21.44 -50.81 -4.45
CA ASN A 3 -20.51 -51.71 -3.76
C ASN A 3 -20.59 -51.45 -2.25
N ILE A 4 -20.89 -52.48 -1.44
CA ILE A 4 -21.02 -52.38 0.03
C ILE A 4 -19.75 -51.77 0.65
N GLN A 5 -18.58 -52.06 0.09
CA GLN A 5 -17.31 -51.51 0.55
C GLN A 5 -17.23 -49.99 0.32
N ALA A 6 -17.64 -49.53 -0.87
CA ALA A 6 -17.67 -48.10 -1.19
C ALA A 6 -18.68 -47.35 -0.31
N LEU A 7 -19.80 -47.98 0.04
CA LEU A 7 -20.78 -47.40 0.95
C LEU A 7 -20.21 -47.26 2.38
N LYS A 8 -19.49 -48.28 2.87
CA LYS A 8 -18.82 -48.22 4.18
C LYS A 8 -17.77 -47.12 4.22
N GLU A 9 -16.95 -47.01 3.17
CA GLU A 9 -15.93 -45.97 3.06
C GLU A 9 -16.54 -44.56 3.01
N ALA A 10 -17.61 -44.36 2.24
CA ALA A 10 -18.33 -43.10 2.21
C ALA A 10 -18.90 -42.72 3.58
N LEU A 11 -19.47 -43.69 4.31
CA LEU A 11 -19.99 -43.46 5.65
C LEU A 11 -18.87 -43.10 6.64
N THR A 12 -17.73 -43.80 6.59
CA THR A 12 -16.58 -43.48 7.46
C THR A 12 -16.05 -42.07 7.20
N LYS A 13 -15.94 -41.64 5.94
CA LYS A 13 -15.52 -40.28 5.59
C LYS A 13 -16.52 -39.22 6.07
N ALA A 14 -17.82 -39.51 5.93
CA ALA A 14 -18.87 -38.61 6.42
C ALA A 14 -18.86 -38.48 7.95
N GLN A 15 -18.63 -39.58 8.68
CA GLN A 15 -18.49 -39.56 10.13
C GLN A 15 -17.26 -38.75 10.58
N ALA A 16 -16.14 -38.90 9.88
CA ALA A 16 -14.95 -38.09 10.14
C ALA A 16 -15.24 -36.60 9.90
N TRP A 17 -15.88 -36.26 8.78
CA TRP A 17 -16.26 -34.88 8.48
C TRP A 17 -17.21 -34.27 9.53
N ILE A 18 -18.20 -35.02 10.02
CA ILE A 18 -19.09 -34.56 11.10
C ILE A 18 -18.28 -34.30 12.39
N ALA A 19 -17.34 -35.19 12.72
CA ALA A 19 -16.48 -35.00 13.89
C ALA A 19 -15.62 -33.73 13.76
N ASP A 20 -15.07 -33.45 12.58
CA ASP A 20 -14.30 -32.22 12.32
C ASP A 20 -15.19 -30.96 12.48
N VAL A 21 -16.45 -31.01 12.02
CA VAL A 21 -17.42 -29.92 12.20
C VAL A 21 -17.75 -29.72 13.68
N ASP A 22 -18.00 -30.79 14.42
CA ASP A 22 -18.28 -30.75 15.85
C ASP A 22 -17.08 -30.18 16.63
N GLU A 23 -15.86 -30.55 16.27
CA GLU A 23 -14.64 -30.01 16.89
C GLU A 23 -14.55 -28.49 16.71
N ILE A 24 -14.82 -27.99 15.50
CA ILE A 24 -14.81 -26.56 15.21
C ILE A 24 -15.93 -25.82 15.97
N GLN A 25 -17.13 -26.38 16.04
CA GLN A 25 -18.25 -25.73 16.74
C GLN A 25 -18.05 -25.65 18.25
N ASN A 26 -17.37 -26.65 18.84
CA ASN A 26 -17.14 -26.73 20.28
C ASN A 26 -15.78 -26.16 20.72
N GLY A 27 -14.99 -25.63 19.79
CA GLY A 27 -13.69 -25.04 20.09
C GLY A 27 -13.80 -23.73 20.89
N ASP A 28 -12.77 -23.42 21.68
CA ASP A 28 -12.70 -22.18 22.49
C ASP A 28 -12.47 -20.90 21.65
N HIS A 29 -12.14 -21.04 20.37
CA HIS A 29 -11.81 -19.94 19.46
C HIS A 29 -12.63 -20.00 18.17
N TYR A 30 -12.94 -18.84 17.59
CA TYR A 30 -13.61 -18.80 16.29
C TYR A 30 -12.74 -19.41 15.18
N PRO A 31 -13.29 -20.26 14.31
CA PRO A 31 -12.56 -20.87 13.20
C PRO A 31 -12.10 -19.82 12.19
N CYS A 32 -11.02 -20.13 11.47
CA CYS A 32 -10.62 -19.34 10.30
C CYS A 32 -11.62 -19.57 9.16
N LEU A 33 -11.87 -18.55 8.33
CA LEU A 33 -12.74 -18.71 7.15
C LEU A 33 -12.22 -19.82 6.21
N ASP A 34 -10.91 -19.88 5.98
CA ASP A 34 -10.28 -20.92 5.16
C ASP A 34 -10.58 -22.34 5.65
N ASP A 35 -10.73 -22.52 6.97
CA ASP A 35 -11.03 -23.82 7.58
C ASP A 35 -12.46 -24.24 7.26
N LEU A 36 -13.39 -23.29 7.32
CA LEU A 36 -14.79 -23.51 6.97
C LEU A 36 -14.95 -23.75 5.46
N GLU A 37 -14.23 -23.01 4.62
CA GLU A 37 -14.19 -23.23 3.18
C GLU A 37 -13.61 -24.62 2.83
N GLY A 38 -12.55 -25.03 3.53
CA GLY A 38 -11.95 -26.36 3.41
C GLY A 38 -12.94 -27.48 3.79
N LEU A 39 -13.67 -27.31 4.91
CA LEU A 39 -14.72 -28.25 5.30
C LEU A 39 -15.85 -28.32 4.27
N VAL A 40 -16.29 -27.20 3.70
CA VAL A 40 -17.30 -27.19 2.64
C VAL A 40 -16.78 -27.94 1.40
N ALA A 41 -15.53 -27.73 1.01
CA ALA A 41 -14.92 -28.41 -0.13
C ALA A 41 -14.87 -29.93 0.08
N VAL A 42 -14.38 -30.38 1.24
CA VAL A 42 -14.33 -31.82 1.61
C VAL A 42 -15.74 -32.41 1.65
N GLY A 43 -16.71 -31.69 2.23
CA GLY A 43 -18.10 -32.15 2.33
C GLY A 43 -18.77 -32.33 0.97
N ARG A 44 -18.50 -31.45 0.00
CA ARG A 44 -19.04 -31.54 -1.37
C ARG A 44 -18.56 -32.77 -2.13
N ASP A 45 -17.37 -33.26 -1.84
CA ASP A 45 -16.80 -34.45 -2.46
C ASP A 45 -17.34 -35.76 -1.86
N LEU A 46 -18.14 -35.69 -0.79
CA LEU A 46 -18.76 -36.86 -0.18
C LEU A 46 -20.01 -37.29 -0.96
N PRO A 47 -20.14 -38.58 -1.32
CA PRO A 47 -21.31 -39.10 -2.04
C PRO A 47 -22.50 -39.38 -1.10
N VAL A 48 -22.69 -38.54 -0.07
CA VAL A 48 -23.79 -38.63 0.91
C VAL A 48 -24.38 -37.25 1.19
N GLY A 49 -25.68 -37.19 1.45
CA GLY A 49 -26.35 -35.93 1.82
C GLY A 49 -26.14 -35.61 3.30
N LEU A 50 -25.61 -34.42 3.59
CA LEU A 50 -25.37 -33.91 4.94
C LEU A 50 -26.10 -32.58 5.09
N GLU A 51 -27.01 -32.47 6.06
CA GLU A 51 -27.80 -31.25 6.27
C GLU A 51 -26.94 -30.15 6.90
N GLU A 52 -25.99 -30.55 7.74
CA GLU A 52 -24.96 -29.72 8.36
C GLU A 52 -24.08 -29.05 7.29
N LEU A 53 -23.74 -29.78 6.21
CA LEU A 53 -22.99 -29.23 5.09
C LEU A 53 -23.79 -28.12 4.40
N ARG A 54 -25.08 -28.34 4.16
CA ARG A 54 -25.96 -27.32 3.56
C ARG A 54 -26.03 -26.05 4.42
N GLN A 55 -26.11 -26.21 5.74
CA GLN A 55 -26.11 -25.08 6.67
C GLN A 55 -24.78 -24.33 6.67
N LEU A 56 -23.66 -25.07 6.67
CA LEU A 56 -22.32 -24.49 6.60
C LEU A 56 -22.10 -23.73 5.28
N GLU A 57 -22.53 -24.30 4.15
CA GLU A 57 -22.49 -23.65 2.85
C GLU A 57 -23.22 -22.31 2.84
N LEU A 58 -24.40 -22.23 3.45
CA LEU A 58 -25.15 -20.97 3.53
C LEU A 58 -24.44 -19.88 4.35
N GLN A 59 -23.60 -20.29 5.30
CA GLN A 59 -22.84 -19.36 6.16
C GLN A 59 -21.52 -18.92 5.53
N VAL A 60 -20.84 -19.84 4.83
CA VAL A 60 -19.52 -19.61 4.21
C VAL A 60 -19.64 -18.96 2.85
N LEU A 61 -20.69 -19.26 2.09
CA LEU A 61 -20.94 -18.59 0.82
C LEU A 61 -21.27 -17.13 1.11
N CYS A 62 -20.27 -16.26 0.93
CA CYS A 62 -20.52 -14.86 0.64
C CYS A 62 -21.60 -14.81 -0.44
N PRO A 63 -22.71 -14.08 -0.26
CA PRO A 63 -23.60 -13.80 -1.38
C PRO A 63 -22.71 -13.18 -2.45
N CYS A 64 -22.44 -13.92 -3.54
CA CYS A 64 -21.76 -13.34 -4.69
C CYS A 64 -22.52 -12.04 -4.97
N ALA A 65 -21.81 -10.91 -5.04
CA ALA A 65 -22.44 -9.63 -5.42
C ALA A 65 -23.19 -9.72 -6.77
N ASP A 66 -22.97 -10.81 -7.51
CA ASP A 66 -23.60 -11.17 -8.77
C ASP A 66 -24.83 -12.09 -8.64
N ALA A 67 -25.30 -12.43 -7.43
CA ALA A 67 -26.53 -13.20 -7.21
C ALA A 67 -27.78 -12.37 -7.60
N GLY A 68 -28.02 -12.29 -8.91
CA GLY A 68 -29.10 -11.52 -9.54
C GLY A 68 -28.73 -10.89 -10.89
N SER A 69 -27.46 -10.94 -11.31
CA SER A 69 -27.05 -10.40 -12.60
C SER A 69 -27.18 -11.47 -13.70
N ASP A 70 -28.33 -11.48 -14.39
CA ASP A 70 -28.61 -12.32 -15.56
C ASP A 70 -27.84 -11.84 -16.82
N SER A 71 -26.55 -11.60 -16.65
CA SER A 71 -25.64 -11.11 -17.69
C SER A 71 -24.64 -12.20 -18.03
N THR A 72 -25.12 -13.22 -18.73
CA THR A 72 -24.51 -13.75 -19.95
C THR A 72 -22.98 -13.64 -20.05
N LYS A 73 -22.34 -14.81 -19.96
CA LYS A 73 -20.97 -15.18 -20.43
C LYS A 73 -19.85 -15.14 -19.38
N ARG A 74 -19.56 -16.36 -18.90
CA ARG A 74 -18.32 -16.99 -18.39
C ARG A 74 -16.96 -16.49 -18.94
N SER A 75 -16.90 -15.49 -19.82
CA SER A 75 -15.67 -15.01 -20.47
C SER A 75 -14.81 -14.10 -19.58
N ARG A 76 -15.35 -13.52 -18.50
CA ARG A 76 -14.60 -12.60 -17.63
C ARG A 76 -13.90 -13.30 -16.45
N TRP A 77 -14.22 -14.56 -16.17
CA TRP A 77 -13.68 -15.28 -15.01
C TRP A 77 -12.27 -15.85 -15.25
N MET A 78 -11.87 -16.11 -16.50
CA MET A 78 -10.52 -16.60 -16.81
C MET A 78 -9.48 -15.49 -17.04
N GLU A 79 -9.85 -14.27 -17.43
CA GLU A 79 -8.87 -13.20 -17.63
C GLU A 79 -8.41 -12.58 -16.28
N LYS A 80 -9.21 -12.76 -15.22
CA LYS A 80 -8.85 -12.40 -13.83
C LYS A 80 -8.05 -13.48 -13.10
N ALA A 81 -7.89 -14.66 -13.71
CA ALA A 81 -6.97 -15.72 -13.26
C ALA A 81 -5.51 -15.45 -13.69
N LEU A 82 -5.24 -14.30 -14.33
CA LEU A 82 -3.89 -13.80 -14.62
C LEU A 82 -3.28 -13.11 -13.39
N GLY A 83 -2.83 -13.91 -12.41
CA GLY A 83 -1.67 -13.57 -11.57
C GLY A 83 -1.76 -12.37 -10.61
N LEU A 84 -2.95 -11.86 -10.29
CA LEU A 84 -3.13 -10.74 -9.35
C LEU A 84 -3.81 -11.10 -8.02
N TYR A 85 -4.24 -12.34 -7.85
CA TYR A 85 -4.53 -12.91 -6.53
C TYR A 85 -3.57 -14.07 -6.31
N GLN A 86 -2.28 -13.76 -6.22
CA GLN A 86 -1.42 -14.58 -5.37
C GLN A 86 -2.03 -14.42 -3.98
N CYS A 87 -2.51 -15.52 -3.40
CA CYS A 87 -3.05 -15.51 -2.04
C CYS A 87 -2.01 -14.81 -1.14
N ASP A 88 -2.44 -13.89 -0.26
CA ASP A 88 -1.53 -13.11 0.61
C ASP A 88 -0.56 -14.03 1.39
N THR A 89 -0.94 -15.29 1.57
CA THR A 89 -0.18 -16.46 2.01
C THR A 89 1.17 -16.66 1.31
N GLU A 90 1.23 -16.59 -0.03
CA GLU A 90 2.47 -16.77 -0.80
C GLU A 90 3.41 -15.57 -0.67
N LEU A 91 2.85 -14.35 -0.52
CA LEU A 91 3.62 -13.12 -0.38
C LEU A 91 4.23 -12.98 1.03
N LEU A 92 3.52 -13.44 2.06
CA LEU A 92 3.99 -13.49 3.44
C LEU A 92 4.77 -14.77 3.77
N GLY A 93 4.76 -15.76 2.88
CA GLY A 93 5.43 -17.05 3.06
C GLY A 93 4.83 -17.89 4.20
N LEU A 94 3.55 -17.68 4.51
CA LEU A 94 2.84 -18.40 5.55
C LEU A 94 2.28 -19.72 4.99
N SER A 95 2.22 -20.76 5.80
CA SER A 95 1.45 -21.96 5.48
C SER A 95 -0.02 -21.78 5.92
N ALA A 96 -0.91 -22.66 5.43
CA ALA A 96 -2.29 -22.72 5.91
C ALA A 96 -2.38 -22.99 7.43
N GLN A 97 -1.38 -23.65 8.02
CA GLN A 97 -1.31 -23.86 9.47
C GLN A 97 -0.95 -22.57 10.20
N ASP A 98 -0.03 -21.76 9.66
CA ASP A 98 0.40 -20.50 10.27
C ASP A 98 -0.72 -19.46 10.27
N LEU A 99 -1.60 -19.48 9.25
CA LEU A 99 -2.77 -18.60 9.21
C LEU A 99 -3.74 -18.83 10.37
N ARG A 100 -3.77 -20.03 10.96
CA ARG A 100 -4.63 -20.36 12.11
C ARG A 100 -4.13 -19.72 13.41
N ASP A 101 -2.85 -19.38 13.48
CA ASP A 101 -2.24 -18.74 14.64
C ASP A 101 -2.15 -17.21 14.45
N PRO A 102 -2.87 -16.41 15.25
CA PRO A 102 -2.76 -14.95 15.21
C PRO A 102 -1.31 -14.46 15.40
N GLY A 103 -0.52 -15.15 16.24
CA GLY A 103 0.86 -14.80 16.52
C GLY A 103 1.74 -14.84 15.27
N SER A 104 1.67 -15.94 14.54
CA SER A 104 2.38 -16.16 13.27
C SER A 104 2.04 -15.09 12.23
N VAL A 105 0.76 -14.76 12.06
CA VAL A 105 0.32 -13.69 11.14
C VAL A 105 0.93 -12.34 11.55
N ILE A 106 0.82 -11.96 12.82
CA ILE A 106 1.37 -10.69 13.34
C ILE A 106 2.89 -10.62 13.16
N VAL A 107 3.61 -11.71 13.44
CA VAL A 107 5.07 -11.78 13.27
C VAL A 107 5.43 -11.59 11.79
N ALA A 108 4.76 -12.29 10.87
CA ALA A 108 5.02 -12.15 9.44
C ALA A 108 4.78 -10.73 8.93
N PHE A 109 3.72 -10.05 9.39
CA PHE A 109 3.48 -8.63 9.05
C PHE A 109 4.56 -7.70 9.61
N LYS A 110 4.99 -7.91 10.86
CA LYS A 110 6.05 -7.10 11.49
C LYS A 110 7.41 -7.30 10.83
N GLU A 111 7.75 -8.54 10.49
CA GLU A 111 8.95 -8.84 9.70
C GLU A 111 8.87 -8.27 8.29
N GLY A 112 7.71 -8.40 7.64
CA GLY A 112 7.44 -7.84 6.31
C GLY A 112 7.63 -6.33 6.27
N GLU A 113 7.14 -5.60 7.30
CA GLU A 113 7.41 -4.18 7.46
C GLU A 113 8.92 -3.88 7.52
N GLN A 114 9.67 -4.63 8.31
CA GLN A 114 11.09 -4.39 8.49
C GLN A 114 11.89 -4.71 7.21
N LYS A 115 11.59 -5.85 6.56
CA LYS A 115 12.17 -6.26 5.28
C LYS A 115 11.87 -5.24 4.18
N GLU A 116 10.64 -4.72 4.12
CA GLU A 116 10.25 -3.66 3.20
C GLU A 116 11.11 -2.39 3.41
N LYS A 117 11.24 -1.96 4.68
CA LYS A 117 12.02 -0.77 5.05
C LYS A 117 13.51 -0.94 4.71
N GLU A 118 14.09 -2.09 5.04
CA GLU A 118 15.48 -2.40 4.73
C GLU A 118 15.72 -2.50 3.23
N GLY A 119 14.78 -3.14 2.50
CA GLY A 119 14.80 -3.25 1.05
C GLY A 119 14.81 -1.89 0.37
N ILE A 120 13.97 -0.95 0.78
CA ILE A 120 13.98 0.39 0.18
C ILE A 120 15.26 1.18 0.52
N LEU A 121 15.81 1.03 1.73
CA LEU A 121 17.08 1.67 2.11
C LEU A 121 18.27 1.09 1.35
N GLN A 122 18.27 -0.23 1.10
CA GLN A 122 19.28 -0.87 0.25
C GLN A 122 19.16 -0.40 -1.20
N LEU A 123 17.93 -0.38 -1.75
CA LEU A 123 17.67 0.10 -3.10
C LEU A 123 18.13 1.55 -3.31
N ARG A 124 17.86 2.42 -2.33
CA ARG A 124 18.35 3.81 -2.31
C ARG A 124 19.88 3.89 -2.37
N ARG A 125 20.58 3.07 -1.58
CA ARG A 125 22.05 3.02 -1.59
C ARG A 125 22.58 2.57 -2.94
N THR A 126 22.02 1.52 -3.51
CA THR A 126 22.40 1.02 -4.83
C THR A 126 22.16 2.05 -5.93
N ASN A 127 21.01 2.74 -5.91
CA ASN A 127 20.68 3.74 -6.92
C ASN A 127 21.48 5.04 -6.77
N SER A 128 21.73 5.48 -5.53
CA SER A 128 22.54 6.68 -5.26
C SER A 128 24.03 6.48 -5.54
N ALA A 129 24.52 5.24 -5.54
CA ALA A 129 25.89 4.92 -5.95
C ALA A 129 26.09 5.02 -7.47
N LYS A 130 25.01 5.03 -8.26
CA LYS A 130 25.08 5.24 -9.72
C LYS A 130 25.41 6.71 -9.98
N PRO A 131 26.26 7.02 -10.99
CA PRO A 131 26.56 8.40 -11.34
C PRO A 131 25.31 9.14 -11.77
N SER A 132 25.20 10.39 -11.33
CA SER A 132 24.10 11.27 -11.75
C SER A 132 24.19 11.53 -13.26
N PRO A 133 23.08 11.41 -14.00
CA PRO A 133 23.04 11.68 -15.44
C PRO A 133 23.24 13.17 -15.79
N LEU A 134 23.28 14.04 -14.78
CA LEU A 134 23.57 15.47 -14.91
C LEU A 134 25.06 15.80 -14.67
N ALA A 135 25.87 14.85 -14.22
CA ALA A 135 27.29 15.07 -13.96
C ALA A 135 28.14 14.89 -15.24
N PRO A 136 29.22 15.67 -15.45
CA PRO A 136 30.13 15.49 -16.57
C PRO A 136 30.79 14.10 -16.54
N SER A 137 30.68 13.35 -17.63
CA SER A 137 31.16 11.99 -17.76
C SER A 137 32.69 11.90 -17.77
N LEU A 138 33.30 11.83 -16.59
CA LEU A 138 34.69 11.41 -16.41
C LEU A 138 34.66 10.09 -15.64
N MET A 139 35.13 9.02 -16.30
CA MET A 139 35.21 7.62 -15.83
C MET A 139 33.98 6.74 -16.13
N ALA A 140 34.06 6.04 -17.27
CA ALA A 140 33.12 4.99 -17.68
C ALA A 140 33.59 3.63 -17.17
N SER A 141 33.19 3.26 -15.96
CA SER A 141 33.32 1.89 -15.44
C SER A 141 32.30 1.53 -14.34
N SER A 142 31.39 2.44 -13.99
CA SER A 142 30.39 2.27 -12.94
C SER A 142 29.01 1.93 -13.52
N PRO A 143 28.16 1.19 -12.77
CA PRO A 143 26.80 0.87 -13.19
C PRO A 143 25.97 2.15 -13.34
N THR A 144 25.36 2.35 -14.51
CA THR A 144 24.50 3.51 -14.82
C THR A 144 23.04 3.25 -14.51
N SER A 145 22.27 4.32 -14.33
CA SER A 145 20.82 4.22 -14.17
C SER A 145 20.17 3.83 -15.51
N ILE A 146 19.16 2.97 -15.48
CA ILE A 146 18.44 2.51 -16.67
C ILE A 146 16.97 2.88 -16.47
N CYS A 147 16.41 3.64 -17.41
CA CYS A 147 15.01 4.00 -17.41
C CYS A 147 14.12 2.78 -17.75
N VAL A 148 12.81 2.88 -17.53
CA VAL A 148 11.82 1.84 -17.91
C VAL A 148 11.83 1.49 -19.41
N CYS A 149 12.35 2.38 -20.27
CA CYS A 149 12.54 2.11 -21.70
C CYS A 149 13.82 1.31 -22.02
N GLY A 150 14.60 0.91 -21.00
CA GLY A 150 15.86 0.18 -21.16
C GLY A 150 17.06 1.05 -21.54
N GLN A 151 16.89 2.38 -21.66
CA GLN A 151 17.96 3.31 -22.04
C GLN A 151 18.43 4.14 -20.84
N VAL A 152 19.69 4.57 -20.88
CA VAL A 152 20.28 5.44 -19.86
C VAL A 152 19.61 6.82 -19.92
N PRO A 153 18.98 7.31 -18.84
CA PRO A 153 18.49 8.68 -18.76
C PRO A 153 19.65 9.65 -18.94
N ALA A 154 19.61 10.53 -19.93
CA ALA A 154 20.65 11.55 -20.15
C ALA A 154 20.04 12.86 -20.66
N GLY A 155 20.62 13.98 -20.25
CA GLY A 155 20.23 15.31 -20.73
C GLY A 155 19.09 15.97 -19.94
N VAL A 156 18.48 17.00 -20.57
CA VAL A 156 17.45 17.84 -19.95
C VAL A 156 16.12 17.06 -19.86
N GLY A 157 15.44 17.14 -18.70
CA GLY A 157 14.14 16.49 -18.50
C GLY A 157 14.22 15.10 -17.87
N VAL A 158 15.36 14.73 -17.27
CA VAL A 158 15.45 13.56 -16.38
C VAL A 158 14.85 13.85 -15.01
N LEU A 159 14.22 12.85 -14.42
CA LEU A 159 13.56 12.93 -13.12
C LEU A 159 14.14 11.88 -12.17
N GLN A 160 14.35 12.26 -10.92
CA GLN A 160 14.78 11.35 -9.86
C GLN A 160 13.60 10.98 -8.98
N CYS A 161 13.39 9.68 -8.75
CA CYS A 161 12.33 9.20 -7.87
C CYS A 161 12.65 9.52 -6.40
N ASP A 162 11.75 10.18 -5.67
CA ASP A 162 11.93 10.49 -4.25
C ASP A 162 11.99 9.23 -3.35
N LEU A 163 11.38 8.13 -3.79
CA LEU A 163 11.36 6.89 -3.01
C LEU A 163 12.60 6.04 -3.28
N CYS A 164 12.87 5.61 -4.50
CA CYS A 164 14.01 4.73 -4.79
C CYS A 164 15.30 5.46 -5.20
N GLN A 165 15.24 6.78 -5.45
CA GLN A 165 16.37 7.61 -5.88
C GLN A 165 16.98 7.25 -7.25
N ASP A 166 16.30 6.42 -8.04
CA ASP A 166 16.70 6.10 -9.43
C ASP A 166 16.25 7.18 -10.42
N TRP A 167 16.86 7.17 -11.61
CA TRP A 167 16.65 8.18 -12.65
C TRP A 167 15.78 7.67 -13.81
N PHE A 168 14.92 8.54 -14.31
CA PHE A 168 13.97 8.24 -15.38
C PHE A 168 13.86 9.40 -16.38
N HIS A 169 13.55 9.13 -17.64
CA HIS A 169 13.16 10.16 -18.60
C HIS A 169 11.77 10.71 -18.23
N GLY A 170 11.60 12.03 -18.27
CA GLY A 170 10.30 12.66 -18.03
C GLY A 170 9.21 12.25 -19.01
N GLN A 171 9.54 11.88 -20.25
CA GLN A 171 8.59 11.39 -21.24
C GLN A 171 8.21 9.91 -21.07
N CYS A 172 9.05 9.12 -20.38
CA CYS A 172 8.78 7.69 -20.15
C CYS A 172 7.91 7.44 -18.92
N VAL A 173 7.62 8.47 -18.14
CA VAL A 173 6.89 8.36 -16.87
C VAL A 173 5.87 9.49 -16.79
N SER A 174 4.69 9.19 -16.24
CA SER A 174 3.68 10.22 -16.01
C SER A 174 4.11 11.12 -14.85
N VAL A 175 4.29 12.41 -15.14
CA VAL A 175 4.48 13.44 -14.12
C VAL A 175 3.10 13.99 -13.76
N PRO A 176 2.74 14.16 -12.47
CA PRO A 176 1.57 14.95 -12.09
C PRO A 176 1.67 16.32 -12.77
N HIS A 177 0.71 16.65 -13.64
CA HIS A 177 0.72 17.87 -14.46
C HIS A 177 0.73 19.14 -13.58
N LEU A 178 1.90 19.63 -13.17
CA LEU A 178 2.06 20.85 -12.36
C LEU A 178 2.67 22.04 -13.12
N LEU A 179 2.95 21.91 -14.43
CA LEU A 179 3.56 23.00 -15.22
C LEU A 179 2.57 23.77 -16.09
N THR A 180 1.26 23.69 -15.81
CA THR A 180 0.27 24.51 -16.51
C THR A 180 -0.82 24.99 -15.56
N SER A 181 -0.50 25.95 -14.70
CA SER A 181 -1.52 26.86 -14.18
C SER A 181 -1.04 28.31 -14.29
N PRO A 182 -1.82 29.22 -14.90
CA PRO A 182 -1.46 30.61 -15.10
C PRO A 182 -1.67 31.42 -13.81
N LYS A 183 -0.59 32.08 -13.36
CA LYS A 183 -0.57 33.31 -12.51
C LYS A 183 -1.17 33.21 -11.09
N PRO A 184 -0.40 33.48 -10.02
CA PRO A 184 -0.95 33.50 -8.67
C PRO A 184 -1.74 34.80 -8.46
N SER A 185 -3.06 34.71 -8.30
CA SER A 185 -3.85 35.76 -7.65
C SER A 185 -3.64 35.65 -6.14
N LEU A 186 -3.14 36.73 -5.52
CA LEU A 186 -3.19 36.90 -4.08
C LEU A 186 -4.67 36.87 -3.65
N THR A 187 -4.97 36.28 -2.50
CA THR A 187 -6.30 36.07 -1.90
C THR A 187 -7.04 34.80 -2.32
N SER A 188 -6.57 33.64 -1.86
CA SER A 188 -7.46 32.59 -1.33
C SER A 188 -6.62 31.54 -0.62
N SER A 189 -6.96 31.31 0.64
CA SER A 189 -6.36 30.33 1.55
C SER A 189 -6.21 28.94 0.90
N PRO A 190 -5.04 28.29 0.96
CA PRO A 190 -4.93 26.91 0.53
C PRO A 190 -5.52 26.06 1.64
N LEU A 191 -6.74 25.58 1.47
CA LEU A 191 -7.16 24.35 2.14
C LEU A 191 -6.27 23.25 1.56
N LEU A 192 -5.08 23.10 2.15
CA LEU A 192 -4.10 22.06 1.86
C LEU A 192 -4.83 20.72 1.89
N ALA A 193 -5.21 20.23 0.72
CA ALA A 193 -5.58 18.86 0.59
C ALA A 193 -4.31 18.07 0.93
N TRP A 194 -4.37 17.20 1.94
CA TRP A 194 -3.31 16.28 2.35
C TRP A 194 -2.71 15.39 1.23
N TRP A 195 -3.17 15.55 -0.03
CA TRP A 195 -2.62 14.96 -1.25
C TRP A 195 -1.99 15.98 -2.23
N GLU A 196 -1.93 17.27 -1.90
CA GLU A 196 -1.10 18.25 -2.63
C GLU A 196 0.37 18.04 -2.23
N TRP A 197 0.93 16.91 -2.69
CA TRP A 197 2.36 16.68 -2.79
C TRP A 197 2.89 17.60 -3.89
N ASP A 198 2.93 18.91 -3.64
CA ASP A 198 3.68 19.80 -4.51
C ASP A 198 5.12 19.23 -4.60
N THR A 199 5.50 18.87 -5.83
CA THR A 199 6.85 18.67 -6.38
C THR A 199 7.59 17.34 -6.25
N LYS A 200 7.04 16.24 -5.72
CA LYS A 200 7.82 14.98 -5.56
C LYS A 200 7.45 13.87 -6.54
N PHE A 201 8.41 13.45 -7.38
CA PHE A 201 8.19 12.42 -8.41
C PHE A 201 8.38 11.02 -7.81
N LEU A 202 7.39 10.14 -8.01
CA LEU A 202 7.50 8.71 -7.73
C LEU A 202 7.43 7.94 -9.04
N CYS A 203 8.40 7.05 -9.28
CA CYS A 203 8.39 6.21 -10.48
C CYS A 203 7.26 5.16 -10.42
N PRO A 204 6.81 4.62 -11.56
CA PRO A 204 5.73 3.62 -11.61
C PRO A 204 5.95 2.39 -10.74
N LEU A 205 7.23 2.02 -10.49
CA LEU A 205 7.59 0.90 -9.62
C LEU A 205 7.46 1.23 -8.12
N CYS A 206 7.50 2.51 -7.77
CA CYS A 206 7.38 3.03 -6.40
C CYS A 206 5.98 3.56 -6.08
N MET A 207 5.13 3.73 -7.09
CA MET A 207 3.74 4.09 -6.90
C MET A 207 3.02 2.94 -6.19
N ARG A 208 2.38 3.25 -5.07
CA ARG A 208 1.62 2.28 -4.28
C ARG A 208 0.13 2.56 -4.39
N SER A 209 -0.68 1.56 -4.03
CA SER A 209 -2.11 1.74 -3.83
C SER A 209 -2.40 2.87 -2.84
N ARG A 210 -3.55 3.50 -3.01
CA ARG A 210 -3.99 4.56 -2.08
C ARG A 210 -4.17 3.96 -0.70
N ARG A 211 -3.60 4.62 0.30
CA ARG A 211 -3.81 4.22 1.69
C ARG A 211 -5.25 4.53 2.10
N PRO A 212 -5.99 3.57 2.66
CA PRO A 212 -7.30 3.85 3.25
C PRO A 212 -7.15 4.79 4.46
N ARG A 213 -8.24 5.49 4.80
CA ARG A 213 -8.29 6.36 5.99
C ARG A 213 -8.25 5.50 7.26
N LEU A 214 -7.59 5.99 8.30
CA LEU A 214 -7.50 5.27 9.58
C LEU A 214 -8.88 5.00 10.18
N GLU A 215 -9.80 5.96 10.09
CA GLU A 215 -11.20 5.82 10.49
C GLU A 215 -11.89 4.64 9.83
N THR A 216 -11.65 4.44 8.53
CA THR A 216 -12.19 3.30 7.77
C THR A 216 -11.63 1.98 8.29
N ILE A 217 -10.32 1.92 8.53
CA ILE A 217 -9.67 0.72 9.07
C ILE A 217 -10.22 0.38 10.47
N LEU A 218 -10.33 1.37 11.35
CA LEU A 218 -10.86 1.18 12.70
C LEU A 218 -12.32 0.70 12.68
N ALA A 219 -13.15 1.25 11.78
CA ALA A 219 -14.53 0.78 11.62
C ALA A 219 -14.59 -0.69 11.18
N LEU A 220 -13.71 -1.12 10.27
CA LEU A 220 -13.60 -2.53 9.86
C LEU A 220 -13.18 -3.42 11.02
N LEU A 221 -12.18 -3.00 11.81
CA LEU A 221 -11.72 -3.75 12.98
C LEU A 221 -12.83 -3.95 14.03
N VAL A 222 -13.65 -2.92 14.28
CA VAL A 222 -14.81 -3.04 15.18
C VAL A 222 -15.89 -3.94 14.58
N ALA A 223 -16.12 -3.88 13.27
CA ALA A 223 -17.07 -4.76 12.60
C ALA A 223 -16.64 -6.23 12.67
N LEU A 224 -15.35 -6.52 12.50
CA LEU A 224 -14.77 -7.86 12.58
C LEU A 224 -15.00 -8.52 13.95
N GLN A 225 -14.95 -7.76 15.05
CA GLN A 225 -15.23 -8.27 16.41
C GLN A 225 -16.63 -8.86 16.58
N ARG A 226 -17.57 -8.54 15.68
CA ARG A 226 -18.95 -9.02 15.73
C ARG A 226 -19.17 -10.30 14.94
N LEU A 227 -18.18 -10.73 14.15
CA LEU A 227 -18.27 -11.91 13.33
C LEU A 227 -17.87 -13.14 14.14
N PRO A 228 -18.62 -14.25 14.03
CA PRO A 228 -18.27 -15.52 14.66
C PRO A 228 -17.26 -16.33 13.82
N VAL A 229 -16.39 -15.64 13.07
CA VAL A 229 -15.35 -16.22 12.22
C VAL A 229 -14.12 -15.33 12.31
N ARG A 230 -12.94 -15.95 12.30
CA ARG A 230 -11.67 -15.24 12.27
C ARG A 230 -11.19 -15.05 10.84
N LEU A 231 -10.71 -13.84 10.55
CA LEU A 231 -10.16 -13.45 9.26
C LEU A 231 -8.73 -12.94 9.47
N PRO A 232 -7.69 -13.56 8.88
CA PRO A 232 -6.28 -13.13 9.04
C PRO A 232 -6.02 -11.69 8.57
N GLU A 233 -6.89 -11.15 7.71
CA GLU A 233 -6.91 -9.75 7.30
C GLU A 233 -7.19 -8.81 8.47
N GLY A 234 -7.88 -9.27 9.51
CA GLY A 234 -8.10 -8.52 10.75
C GLY A 234 -6.78 -8.17 11.43
N GLU A 235 -5.89 -9.14 11.59
CA GLU A 235 -4.55 -8.97 12.15
C GLU A 235 -3.68 -8.08 11.26
N ALA A 236 -3.81 -8.21 9.94
CA ALA A 236 -3.15 -7.32 8.98
C ALA A 236 -3.56 -5.85 9.20
N LEU A 237 -4.86 -5.60 9.35
CA LEU A 237 -5.42 -4.28 9.63
C LEU A 237 -4.99 -3.74 11.00
N GLN A 238 -4.88 -4.60 12.01
CA GLN A 238 -4.33 -4.25 13.32
C GLN A 238 -2.86 -3.83 13.20
N CYS A 239 -2.02 -4.63 12.54
CA CYS A 239 -0.61 -4.30 12.30
C CYS A 239 -0.44 -2.98 11.54
N LEU A 240 -1.28 -2.73 10.52
CA LEU A 240 -1.32 -1.45 9.79
C LEU A 240 -1.68 -0.27 10.71
N THR A 241 -2.66 -0.46 11.60
CA THR A 241 -3.10 0.55 12.57
C THR A 241 -1.99 0.86 13.57
N GLU A 242 -1.37 -0.16 14.16
CA GLU A 242 -0.22 -0.02 15.06
C GLU A 242 0.94 0.71 14.38
N ARG A 243 1.27 0.32 13.15
CA ARG A 243 2.32 0.95 12.33
C ARG A 243 2.04 2.43 12.09
N ALA A 244 0.80 2.78 11.76
CA ALA A 244 0.38 4.15 11.52
C ALA A 244 0.49 4.99 12.80
N ILE A 245 -0.02 4.50 13.93
CA ILE A 245 0.06 5.17 15.23
C ILE A 245 1.52 5.35 15.66
N GLY A 246 2.34 4.30 15.59
CA GLY A 246 3.75 4.36 15.92
C GLY A 246 4.54 5.33 15.05
N TRP A 247 4.21 5.43 13.75
CA TRP A 247 4.76 6.47 12.89
C TRP A 247 4.36 7.87 13.34
N GLN A 248 3.08 8.09 13.65
CA GLN A 248 2.59 9.39 14.12
C GLN A 248 3.32 9.82 15.40
N ASP A 249 3.52 8.91 16.35
CA ASP A 249 4.26 9.19 17.58
C ASP A 249 5.71 9.59 17.32
N ARG A 250 6.40 8.85 16.43
CA ARG A 250 7.77 9.20 16.04
C ARG A 250 7.84 10.54 15.34
N ALA A 251 6.90 10.82 14.43
CA ALA A 251 6.82 12.09 13.72
C ALA A 251 6.58 13.25 14.69
N ARG A 252 5.64 13.10 15.63
CA ARG A 252 5.39 14.08 16.70
C ARG A 252 6.65 14.33 17.52
N LYS A 253 7.35 13.28 17.96
CA LYS A 253 8.60 13.38 18.72
C LYS A 253 9.70 14.10 17.92
N ALA A 254 9.86 13.77 16.64
CA ALA A 254 10.86 14.41 15.79
C ALA A 254 10.56 15.90 15.57
N LEU A 255 9.29 16.25 15.35
CA LEU A 255 8.86 17.64 15.20
C LEU A 255 8.97 18.45 16.50
N ALA A 256 8.85 17.79 17.65
CA ALA A 256 9.03 18.40 18.97
C ALA A 256 10.50 18.52 19.39
N SER A 257 11.45 17.99 18.61
CA SER A 257 12.88 18.10 18.94
C SER A 257 13.37 19.55 18.91
N GLU A 258 14.30 19.88 19.81
CA GLU A 258 14.85 21.23 19.92
C GLU A 258 15.52 21.69 18.62
N ASP A 259 16.26 20.81 17.96
CA ASP A 259 16.94 21.10 16.69
C ASP A 259 15.95 21.53 15.60
N VAL A 260 14.87 20.75 15.43
CA VAL A 260 13.84 21.03 14.40
C VAL A 260 13.07 22.29 14.76
N THR A 261 12.66 22.46 16.02
CA THR A 261 11.92 23.65 16.45
C THR A 261 12.76 24.93 16.35
N ALA A 262 14.07 24.87 16.62
CA ALA A 262 15.00 25.98 16.44
C ALA A 262 15.13 26.38 14.96
N LEU A 263 15.34 25.41 14.07
CA LEU A 263 15.42 25.65 12.63
C LEU A 263 14.12 26.21 12.05
N LEU A 264 12.96 25.72 12.50
CA LEU A 264 11.66 26.23 12.09
C LEU A 264 11.47 27.69 12.51
N ARG A 265 11.93 28.08 13.70
CA ARG A 265 11.90 29.46 14.18
C ARG A 265 12.77 30.37 13.30
N GLN A 266 14.01 29.97 13.02
CA GLN A 266 14.92 30.71 12.14
C GLN A 266 14.34 30.88 10.73
N LEU A 267 13.72 29.83 10.19
CA LEU A 267 13.07 29.89 8.88
C LEU A 267 11.88 30.88 8.89
N ALA A 268 11.10 30.91 9.97
CA ALA A 268 10.01 31.87 10.12
C ALA A 268 10.53 33.31 10.17
N GLU A 269 11.62 33.57 10.91
CA GLU A 269 12.29 34.87 10.98
C GLU A 269 12.80 35.32 9.59
N LEU A 270 13.48 34.44 8.85
CA LEU A 270 13.95 34.73 7.49
C LEU A 270 12.79 35.04 6.53
N ARG A 271 11.67 34.32 6.64
CA ARG A 271 10.48 34.59 5.81
C ARG A 271 9.87 35.96 6.13
N GLN A 272 9.83 36.34 7.39
CA GLN A 272 9.37 37.67 7.80
C GLN A 272 10.30 38.77 7.28
N GLN A 273 11.62 38.58 7.37
CA GLN A 273 12.60 39.55 6.82
C GLN A 273 12.48 39.72 5.30
N LEU A 274 12.28 38.62 4.57
CA LEU A 274 12.06 38.66 3.12
C LEU A 274 10.77 39.38 2.73
N GLN A 275 9.72 39.27 3.54
CA GLN A 275 8.46 39.99 3.35
C GLN A 275 8.53 41.46 3.79
N ALA A 276 9.40 41.79 4.76
CA ALA A 276 9.58 43.13 5.30
C ALA A 276 10.57 44.00 4.49
N LYS A 277 11.34 43.43 3.56
CA LYS A 277 12.27 44.18 2.70
C LYS A 277 11.47 45.08 1.73
N PRO A 278 11.54 46.42 1.83
CA PRO A 278 10.83 47.29 0.90
C PRO A 278 11.40 47.10 -0.51
N ARG A 279 10.53 47.17 -1.53
CA ARG A 279 10.99 47.37 -2.91
C ARG A 279 11.86 48.64 -2.92
N PRO A 280 13.04 48.64 -3.56
CA PRO A 280 13.79 49.88 -3.72
C PRO A 280 12.89 50.83 -4.50
N GLU A 281 12.45 51.91 -3.86
CA GLU A 281 11.90 53.06 -4.56
C GLU A 281 12.98 53.53 -5.54
N GLU A 282 12.58 53.67 -6.80
CA GLU A 282 13.40 54.26 -7.86
C GLU A 282 14.05 55.53 -7.32
N ALA A 283 15.37 55.51 -7.21
CA ALA A 283 16.14 56.69 -6.87
C ALA A 283 15.83 57.75 -7.93
N SER A 284 15.00 58.71 -7.55
CA SER A 284 14.77 59.95 -8.28
C SER A 284 16.12 60.60 -8.54
N VAL A 285 16.62 60.41 -9.76
CA VAL A 285 17.75 61.14 -10.32
C VAL A 285 17.34 62.61 -10.42
N TYR A 286 17.61 63.36 -9.37
CA TYR A 286 17.78 64.81 -9.46
C TYR A 286 19.25 65.11 -9.26
N THR A 287 20.01 65.00 -10.35
CA THR A 287 21.32 65.63 -10.46
C THR A 287 21.36 66.46 -11.74
N SER A 288 21.38 67.77 -11.51
CA SER A 288 22.20 68.75 -12.22
C SER A 288 21.76 69.14 -13.64
N ALA A 289 20.94 70.18 -13.73
CA ALA A 289 20.88 71.04 -14.90
C ALA A 289 22.07 72.02 -14.90
N THR A 290 23.02 71.75 -15.79
CA THR A 290 24.03 72.65 -16.38
C THR A 290 24.27 72.06 -17.77
N ALA A 291 24.22 72.73 -18.90
CA ALA A 291 24.12 74.13 -19.27
C ALA A 291 23.61 74.20 -20.74
N CYS A 292 23.19 75.37 -21.22
CA CYS A 292 23.49 75.83 -22.57
C CYS A 292 23.42 77.36 -22.62
N ASP A 293 24.39 77.91 -23.33
CA ASP A 293 24.65 79.31 -23.66
C ASP A 293 23.48 80.07 -24.32
#